data_AF-X1H0Y8-F1
#
_entry.id   AF-X1H0Y8-F1
#
_cell.length_a   1.000
_cell.length_b   1.000
_cell.length_c   1.000
_cell.angle_alpha   90.00
_cell.angle_beta   90.00
_cell.angle_gamma   90.00
#
_symmetry.space_group_name_H-M   'P 1'
#
loop_
_entity.id
_entity.type
_entity.pdbx_description
1 polymer ?
#
loop_
_entity_poly.entity_id
_entity_poly.type
_entity_poly.pdbx_seq_one_letter_code
_entity_poly.pdbx_strand_id
1 'polypeptide(L)'
;CCTAVEEHTFAMNLAGGFHHAFADWAEGFCYINDVALGVGKLRHEGLVERAMVVDCDLHQGNGTAHLFRDEPEVFTFSIHEEAIYPIKRRSDLDVGLPGRCSGERYLDELRQHLLPALDAHRPQFVLYVAGADPYAEDQLGSLRLSIQDLKRRDELVIGACTERGIPAAVVLAGGYAPRVEDTVAIHYGTALTLIEHSGELRARDHA
;
A
#
# COMPACT_ATOMS: atom_id res chain seq x y z
N CYS A 1 -0.89 6.54 -11.32
CA CYS A 1 -2.17 5.81 -11.47
C CYS A 1 -2.54 5.61 -12.93
N CYS A 2 -2.91 6.65 -13.70
CA CYS A 2 -3.31 6.51 -15.12
C CYS A 2 -2.30 5.71 -15.95
N THR A 3 -1.02 6.09 -15.91
CA THR A 3 0.07 5.36 -16.60
C THR A 3 0.13 3.88 -16.26
N ALA A 4 -0.12 3.48 -15.01
CA ALA A 4 -0.10 2.07 -14.63
C ALA A 4 -1.23 1.29 -15.32
N VAL A 5 -2.43 1.88 -15.36
CA VAL A 5 -3.62 1.27 -15.96
C VAL A 5 -3.52 1.24 -17.49
N GLU A 6 -3.21 2.39 -18.11
CA GLU A 6 -3.20 2.55 -19.57
C GLU A 6 -2.10 1.75 -20.25
N GLU A 7 -0.91 1.67 -19.63
CA GLU A 7 0.24 0.92 -20.15
C GLU A 7 0.35 -0.50 -19.57
N HIS A 8 -0.68 -0.94 -18.83
CA HIS A 8 -0.73 -2.23 -18.13
C HIS A 8 0.59 -2.60 -17.44
N THR A 9 1.05 -1.73 -16.55
CA THR A 9 2.39 -1.78 -15.95
C THR A 9 2.34 -1.38 -14.49
N PHE A 10 3.47 -1.52 -13.80
CA PHE A 10 3.66 -0.84 -12.53
C PHE A 10 4.20 0.58 -12.71
N ALA A 11 3.75 1.50 -11.86
CA ALA A 11 4.27 2.86 -11.78
C ALA A 11 4.59 3.22 -10.34
N MET A 12 5.59 4.07 -10.11
CA MET A 12 5.98 4.51 -8.77
C MET A 12 5.96 6.04 -8.72
N ASN A 13 5.39 6.59 -7.66
CA ASN A 13 5.61 7.97 -7.26
C ASN A 13 6.53 7.97 -6.04
N LEU A 14 7.71 8.60 -6.18
CA LEU A 14 8.69 8.70 -5.10
C LEU A 14 8.26 9.67 -3.98
N ALA A 15 7.14 10.36 -4.17
CA ALA A 15 6.45 11.13 -3.16
C ALA A 15 5.02 10.58 -2.96
N GLY A 16 4.35 11.06 -1.93
CA GLY A 16 2.94 10.73 -1.69
C GLY A 16 2.75 9.51 -0.78
N GLY A 17 1.53 9.01 -0.74
CA GLY A 17 1.09 8.06 0.29
C GLY A 17 0.51 8.77 1.51
N PHE A 18 -0.04 9.97 1.30
CA PHE A 18 -0.67 10.78 2.33
C PHE A 18 -2.06 10.24 2.69
N HIS A 19 -2.09 9.10 3.36
CA HIS A 19 -3.32 8.34 3.65
C HIS A 19 -4.17 8.84 4.84
N HIS A 20 -3.69 9.84 5.60
CA HIS A 20 -4.39 10.31 6.81
C HIS A 20 -5.34 11.48 6.58
N ALA A 21 -5.21 12.22 5.48
CA ALA A 21 -6.05 13.39 5.24
C ALA A 21 -7.51 13.01 4.99
N PHE A 22 -8.42 13.81 5.52
CA PHE A 22 -9.87 13.69 5.33
C PHE A 22 -10.36 14.74 4.32
N ALA A 23 -11.66 14.71 3.99
CA ALA A 23 -12.24 15.66 3.05
C ALA A 23 -12.21 17.11 3.55
N ASP A 24 -12.33 17.30 4.86
CA ASP A 24 -12.52 18.59 5.52
C ASP A 24 -11.42 18.94 6.54
N TRP A 25 -10.43 18.08 6.76
CA TRP A 25 -9.24 18.41 7.55
C TRP A 25 -7.97 17.63 7.17
N ALA A 26 -6.82 18.24 7.48
CA ALA A 26 -5.50 17.63 7.40
C ALA A 26 -5.16 16.91 8.71
N GLU A 27 -4.52 15.74 8.62
CA GLU A 27 -4.19 14.91 9.78
C GLU A 27 -2.92 14.08 9.47
N GLY A 28 -2.11 13.73 10.48
CA GLY A 28 -0.94 12.83 10.30
C GLY A 28 0.07 13.28 9.24
N PHE A 29 0.42 14.57 9.22
CA PHE A 29 1.29 15.17 8.20
C PHE A 29 0.72 15.15 6.76
N CYS A 30 -0.52 14.67 6.57
CA CYS A 30 -1.21 14.60 5.30
C CYS A 30 -2.14 15.81 5.17
N TYR A 31 -1.85 16.70 4.22
CA TYR A 31 -2.71 17.85 3.90
C TYR A 31 -3.75 17.53 2.81
N ILE A 32 -3.43 16.55 1.98
CA ILE A 32 -4.25 16.09 0.87
C ILE A 32 -4.15 14.56 0.88
N ASN A 33 -5.26 13.87 0.59
CA ASN A 33 -5.25 12.42 0.44
C ASN A 33 -4.97 12.04 -1.02
N ASP A 34 -3.70 12.01 -1.41
CA ASP A 34 -3.29 11.70 -2.78
C ASP A 34 -3.60 10.25 -3.18
N VAL A 35 -3.66 9.35 -2.19
CA VAL A 35 -4.11 7.97 -2.34
C VAL A 35 -5.57 7.93 -2.84
N ALA A 36 -6.47 8.57 -2.10
CA ALA A 36 -7.88 8.64 -2.45
C ALA A 36 -8.13 9.42 -3.74
N LEU A 37 -7.40 10.52 -3.97
CA LEU A 37 -7.50 11.28 -5.22
C LEU A 37 -7.04 10.46 -6.42
N GLY A 38 -5.95 9.70 -6.29
CA GLY A 38 -5.42 8.86 -7.36
C GLY A 38 -6.41 7.78 -7.79
N VAL A 39 -7.00 7.06 -6.84
CA VAL A 39 -8.03 6.04 -7.12
C VAL A 39 -9.33 6.69 -7.61
N GLY A 40 -9.78 7.75 -6.94
CA GLY A 40 -11.00 8.48 -7.30
C GLY A 40 -10.97 9.04 -8.72
N LYS A 41 -9.81 9.53 -9.18
CA LYS A 41 -9.61 9.98 -10.56
C LYS A 41 -9.81 8.83 -11.56
N LEU A 42 -9.17 7.67 -11.35
CA LEU A 42 -9.34 6.51 -12.24
C LEU A 42 -10.80 6.05 -12.34
N ARG A 43 -11.51 6.05 -11.20
CA ARG A 43 -12.93 5.70 -11.13
C ARG A 43 -13.79 6.73 -11.87
N HIS A 44 -13.54 8.02 -11.63
CA HIS A 44 -14.27 9.12 -12.26
C HIS A 44 -14.11 9.14 -13.79
N GLU A 45 -12.91 8.83 -14.28
CA GLU A 45 -12.61 8.76 -15.72
C GLU A 45 -13.05 7.44 -16.36
N GLY A 46 -13.60 6.50 -15.58
CA GLY A 46 -14.05 5.20 -16.07
C GLY A 46 -12.92 4.27 -16.52
N LEU A 47 -11.68 4.54 -16.11
CA LEU A 47 -10.51 3.71 -16.43
C LEU A 47 -10.54 2.38 -15.67
N VAL A 48 -11.14 2.37 -14.48
CA VAL A 48 -11.37 1.15 -13.68
C VAL A 48 -12.76 1.16 -13.04
N GLU A 49 -13.39 0.01 -13.03
CA GLU A 49 -14.61 -0.27 -12.27
C GLU A 49 -14.28 -0.65 -10.82
N ARG A 50 -13.31 -1.53 -10.58
CA ARG A 50 -12.88 -1.92 -9.23
C ARG A 50 -11.44 -1.57 -8.96
N ALA A 51 -11.19 -0.94 -7.83
CA ALA A 51 -9.83 -0.66 -7.34
C ALA A 51 -9.64 -1.23 -5.93
N MET A 52 -8.39 -1.46 -5.56
CA MET A 52 -8.02 -1.79 -4.19
C MET A 52 -6.88 -0.89 -3.72
N VAL A 53 -6.98 -0.38 -2.49
CA VAL A 53 -5.86 0.21 -1.77
C VAL A 53 -5.28 -0.84 -0.85
N VAL A 54 -4.01 -1.17 -1.03
CA VAL A 54 -3.23 -2.02 -0.12
C VAL A 54 -2.32 -1.11 0.67
N ASP A 55 -2.64 -0.89 1.93
CA ASP A 55 -1.92 0.01 2.81
C ASP A 55 -1.04 -0.76 3.81
N CYS A 56 0.26 -0.70 3.59
CA CYS A 56 1.29 -1.35 4.40
C CYS A 56 2.15 -0.34 5.18
N ASP A 57 1.73 0.92 5.25
CA ASP A 57 2.27 1.87 6.22
C ASP A 57 1.98 1.37 7.64
N LEU A 58 2.91 1.66 8.56
CA LEU A 58 2.82 1.28 9.96
C LEU A 58 1.52 1.78 10.61
N HIS A 59 1.09 2.98 10.24
CA HIS A 59 -0.10 3.63 10.75
C HIS A 59 -1.29 3.29 9.86
N GLN A 60 -2.46 3.12 10.45
CA GLN A 60 -3.65 2.90 9.61
C GLN A 60 -3.95 4.16 8.78
N GLY A 61 -4.15 3.99 7.47
CA GLY A 61 -4.70 5.00 6.56
C GLY A 61 -6.17 5.37 6.84
N ASN A 62 -6.43 5.92 8.01
CA ASN A 62 -7.75 6.29 8.51
C ASN A 62 -8.51 7.27 7.59
N GLY A 63 -7.80 8.22 6.97
CA GLY A 63 -8.36 9.14 6.01
C GLY A 63 -8.86 8.40 4.77
N THR A 64 -8.02 7.53 4.20
CA THR A 64 -8.36 6.69 3.05
C THR A 64 -9.56 5.77 3.34
N ALA A 65 -9.53 5.07 4.47
CA ALA A 65 -10.64 4.21 4.90
C ALA A 65 -11.95 5.01 5.04
N HIS A 66 -11.90 6.20 5.64
CA HIS A 66 -13.07 7.04 5.79
C HIS A 66 -13.61 7.57 4.45
N LEU A 67 -12.73 7.97 3.54
CA LEU A 67 -13.11 8.54 2.24
C LEU A 67 -13.80 7.51 1.33
N PHE A 68 -13.44 6.23 1.44
CA PHE A 68 -14.03 5.14 0.64
C PHE A 68 -15.11 4.32 1.36
N ARG A 69 -15.49 4.66 2.60
CA ARG A 69 -16.42 3.88 3.42
C ARG A 69 -17.78 3.55 2.77
N ASP A 70 -18.23 4.39 1.84
CA ASP A 70 -19.53 4.29 1.16
C ASP A 70 -19.34 3.91 -0.33
N GLU A 71 -18.14 3.48 -0.73
CA GLU A 71 -17.73 3.20 -2.11
C GLU A 71 -17.35 1.70 -2.28
N PRO A 72 -18.32 0.79 -2.47
CA PRO A 72 -18.09 -0.66 -2.44
C PRO A 72 -17.16 -1.16 -3.56
N GLU A 73 -16.94 -0.37 -4.61
CA GLU A 73 -16.04 -0.72 -5.71
C GLU A 73 -14.56 -0.39 -5.40
N VAL A 74 -14.28 0.30 -4.29
CA VAL A 74 -12.93 0.60 -3.81
C VAL A 74 -12.68 -0.14 -2.50
N PHE A 75 -11.96 -1.25 -2.58
CA PHE A 75 -11.62 -2.03 -1.38
C PHE A 75 -10.42 -1.44 -0.67
N THR A 76 -10.56 -1.19 0.63
CA THR A 76 -9.50 -0.67 1.49
C THR A 76 -8.97 -1.77 2.40
N PHE A 77 -7.70 -2.11 2.23
CA PHE A 77 -6.97 -3.05 3.08
C PHE A 77 -5.86 -2.30 3.81
N SER A 78 -5.79 -2.43 5.13
CA SER A 78 -4.68 -1.91 5.93
C SER A 78 -4.14 -2.97 6.88
N ILE A 79 -2.81 -3.12 6.89
CA ILE A 79 -2.07 -3.88 7.91
C ILE A 79 -1.17 -2.91 8.68
N HIS A 80 -1.41 -2.76 9.97
CA HIS A 80 -0.84 -1.65 10.75
C HIS A 80 -0.61 -2.06 12.21
N GLU A 81 0.13 -1.25 12.96
CA GLU A 81 0.23 -1.42 14.41
C GLU A 81 -1.06 -0.91 15.10
N GLU A 82 -1.73 -1.79 15.83
CA GLU A 82 -3.09 -1.57 16.36
C GLU A 82 -3.13 -0.44 17.39
N ALA A 83 -2.22 -0.49 18.37
CA ALA A 83 -2.29 0.30 19.59
C ALA A 83 -1.60 1.67 19.51
N ILE A 84 -1.30 2.15 18.29
CA ILE A 84 -0.70 3.46 18.04
C ILE A 84 -1.62 4.34 17.20
N TYR A 85 -1.13 5.53 16.85
CA TYR A 85 -1.82 6.46 15.96
C TYR A 85 -2.28 5.77 14.64
N PRO A 86 -3.39 6.20 14.02
CA PRO A 86 -4.40 7.16 14.47
C PRO A 86 -5.53 6.49 15.28
N ILE A 87 -6.58 7.27 15.62
CA ILE A 87 -7.89 6.67 15.94
C ILE A 87 -8.37 5.94 14.70
N LYS A 88 -8.42 4.61 14.79
CA LYS A 88 -8.76 3.75 13.68
C LYS A 88 -10.13 4.07 13.08
N ARG A 89 -10.24 3.95 11.77
CA ARG A 89 -11.49 3.97 11.01
C ARG A 89 -11.77 2.58 10.47
N ARG A 90 -12.99 2.30 10.04
CA ARG A 90 -13.31 1.01 9.48
C ARG A 90 -12.88 0.98 8.01
N SER A 91 -11.93 0.12 7.68
CA SER A 91 -11.64 -0.29 6.31
C SER A 91 -12.51 -1.49 5.93
N ASP A 92 -12.40 -1.99 4.71
CA ASP A 92 -13.00 -3.28 4.32
C ASP A 92 -12.28 -4.45 4.99
N LEU A 93 -10.96 -4.32 5.16
CA LEU A 93 -10.12 -5.25 5.90
C LEU A 93 -9.04 -4.51 6.70
N ASP A 94 -9.09 -4.66 8.02
CA ASP A 94 -8.08 -4.14 8.94
C ASP A 94 -7.37 -5.31 9.64
N VAL A 95 -6.05 -5.35 9.53
CA VAL A 95 -5.18 -6.31 10.23
C VAL A 95 -4.34 -5.55 11.25
N GLY A 96 -4.88 -5.47 12.47
CA GLY A 96 -4.24 -4.85 13.61
C GLY A 96 -3.16 -5.74 14.23
N LEU A 97 -1.90 -5.34 14.10
CA LEU A 97 -0.76 -6.06 14.66
C LEU A 97 -0.41 -5.54 16.06
N PRO A 98 -0.01 -6.42 16.99
CA PRO A 98 0.52 -5.96 18.26
C PRO A 98 1.89 -5.30 18.06
N GLY A 99 2.20 -4.34 18.91
CA GLY A 99 3.53 -3.74 18.96
C GLY A 99 4.63 -4.79 19.09
N ARG A 100 5.79 -4.50 18.47
CA ARG A 100 6.93 -5.42 18.36
C ARG A 100 6.66 -6.73 17.61
N CYS A 101 5.64 -6.79 16.75
CA CYS A 101 5.44 -7.90 15.82
C CYS A 101 6.71 -8.17 14.99
N SER A 102 7.08 -9.44 14.82
CA SER A 102 8.20 -9.86 13.98
C SER A 102 7.85 -9.71 12.49
N GLY A 103 8.89 -9.60 11.65
CA GLY A 103 8.71 -9.60 10.20
C GLY A 103 8.06 -10.89 9.67
N GLU A 104 8.42 -12.06 10.21
CA GLU A 104 7.77 -13.33 9.82
C GLU A 104 6.26 -13.30 10.06
N ARG A 105 5.83 -12.92 11.27
CA ARG A 105 4.41 -12.82 11.58
C ARG A 105 3.72 -11.77 10.72
N TYR A 106 4.34 -10.61 10.51
CA TYR A 106 3.79 -9.59 9.62
C TYR A 106 3.55 -10.15 8.21
N LEU A 107 4.53 -10.86 7.65
CA LEU A 107 4.45 -11.41 6.29
C LEU A 107 3.40 -12.53 6.18
N ASP A 108 3.26 -13.36 7.21
CA ASP A 108 2.22 -14.39 7.28
C ASP A 108 0.82 -13.77 7.32
N GLU A 109 0.62 -12.76 8.19
CA GLU A 109 -0.62 -12.00 8.32
C GLU A 109 -0.97 -11.27 7.03
N LEU A 110 0.02 -10.60 6.41
CA LEU A 110 -0.17 -9.96 5.12
C LEU A 110 -0.60 -10.97 4.05
N ARG A 111 0.09 -12.10 3.93
CA ARG A 111 -0.21 -13.12 2.91
C ARG A 111 -1.61 -13.72 3.09
N GLN A 112 -1.95 -14.13 4.31
CA GLN A 112 -3.21 -14.83 4.57
C GLN A 112 -4.44 -13.93 4.34
N HIS A 113 -4.27 -12.61 4.44
CA HIS A 113 -5.34 -11.64 4.27
C HIS A 113 -5.37 -11.03 2.87
N LEU A 114 -4.21 -10.66 2.31
CA LEU A 114 -4.11 -10.03 1.00
C LEU A 114 -4.57 -10.94 -0.14
N LEU A 115 -4.09 -12.19 -0.18
CA LEU A 115 -4.37 -13.06 -1.34
C LEU A 115 -5.87 -13.36 -1.49
N PRO A 116 -6.59 -13.77 -0.43
CA PRO A 116 -8.04 -13.96 -0.55
C PRO A 116 -8.79 -12.66 -0.85
N ALA A 117 -8.34 -11.51 -0.34
CA ALA A 117 -8.97 -10.22 -0.63
C ALA A 117 -8.85 -9.86 -2.12
N LEU A 118 -7.66 -10.03 -2.71
CA LEU A 118 -7.45 -9.84 -4.16
C LEU A 118 -8.34 -10.77 -4.99
N ASP A 119 -8.43 -12.04 -4.60
CA ASP A 119 -9.23 -13.05 -5.32
C ASP A 119 -10.74 -12.80 -5.21
N ALA A 120 -11.21 -12.31 -4.06
CA ALA A 120 -12.62 -12.01 -3.84
C ALA A 120 -13.05 -10.71 -4.55
N HIS A 121 -12.29 -9.62 -4.35
CA HIS A 121 -12.64 -8.30 -4.89
C HIS A 121 -12.36 -8.18 -6.39
N ARG A 122 -11.35 -8.90 -6.90
CA ARG A 122 -10.92 -8.86 -8.31
C ARG A 122 -10.74 -7.42 -8.82
N PRO A 123 -9.88 -6.62 -8.18
CA PRO A 123 -9.63 -5.25 -8.61
C PRO A 123 -8.95 -5.24 -9.99
N GLN A 124 -9.23 -4.20 -10.77
CA GLN A 124 -8.55 -3.93 -12.03
C GLN A 124 -7.31 -3.05 -11.83
N PHE A 125 -7.15 -2.49 -10.64
CA PHE A 125 -5.99 -1.67 -10.26
C PHE A 125 -5.75 -1.74 -8.75
N VAL A 126 -4.47 -1.82 -8.38
CA VAL A 126 -4.04 -1.70 -6.98
C VAL A 126 -3.27 -0.40 -6.79
N LEU A 127 -3.65 0.39 -5.79
CA LEU A 127 -2.80 1.43 -5.24
C LEU A 127 -2.09 0.87 -4.00
N TYR A 128 -0.78 0.68 -4.10
CA TYR A 128 0.03 0.13 -3.02
C TYR A 128 0.75 1.23 -2.25
N VAL A 129 0.45 1.36 -0.96
CA VAL A 129 1.12 2.27 -0.03
C VAL A 129 2.22 1.49 0.68
N ALA A 130 3.46 1.68 0.23
CA ALA A 130 4.63 0.89 0.61
C ALA A 130 5.46 1.57 1.73
N GLY A 131 4.79 2.02 2.81
CA GLY A 131 5.42 2.69 3.96
C GLY A 131 6.71 2.04 4.43
N ALA A 132 7.77 2.82 4.68
CA ALA A 132 9.02 2.31 5.24
C ALA A 132 8.98 2.18 6.77
N ASP A 133 8.00 2.79 7.42
CA ASP A 133 7.89 2.89 8.88
C ASP A 133 7.53 1.61 9.66
N PRO A 134 7.17 0.45 9.06
CA PRO A 134 7.22 -0.82 9.80
C PRO A 134 8.63 -1.28 10.17
N TYR A 135 9.67 -0.60 9.67
CA TYR A 135 11.08 -0.90 9.91
C TYR A 135 11.42 -0.91 11.41
N ALA A 136 12.26 -1.86 11.82
CA ALA A 136 12.58 -2.12 13.22
C ALA A 136 13.29 -0.96 13.96
N GLU A 137 13.86 -0.01 13.22
CA GLU A 137 14.51 1.20 13.74
C GLU A 137 13.70 2.47 13.45
N ASP A 138 12.47 2.36 12.94
CA ASP A 138 11.59 3.52 12.79
C ASP A 138 11.27 4.16 14.14
N GLN A 139 11.12 5.48 14.15
CA GLN A 139 10.91 6.27 15.36
C GLN A 139 9.45 6.37 15.80
N LEU A 140 8.50 6.09 14.91
CA LEU A 140 7.06 6.33 15.13
C LEU A 140 6.25 5.07 15.41
N GLY A 141 6.89 3.89 15.39
CA GLY A 141 6.26 2.61 15.72
C GLY A 141 7.17 1.67 16.49
N SER A 142 6.68 0.45 16.67
CA SER A 142 7.41 -0.57 17.42
C SER A 142 7.52 -1.92 16.71
N LEU A 143 6.92 -2.08 15.52
CA LEU A 143 7.11 -3.24 14.64
C LEU A 143 8.60 -3.53 14.40
N ARG A 144 8.92 -4.78 14.05
CA ARG A 144 10.30 -5.28 13.99
C ARG A 144 10.66 -5.87 12.63
N LEU A 145 10.22 -5.24 11.55
CA LEU A 145 10.61 -5.67 10.21
C LEU A 145 12.05 -5.26 9.93
N SER A 146 12.86 -6.19 9.43
CA SER A 146 14.14 -5.84 8.82
C SER A 146 13.93 -5.25 7.43
N ILE A 147 14.96 -4.62 6.86
CA ILE A 147 14.96 -4.19 5.45
C ILE A 147 14.66 -5.39 4.52
N GLN A 148 15.14 -6.59 4.88
CA GLN A 148 14.87 -7.80 4.11
C GLN A 148 13.40 -8.25 4.22
N ASP A 149 12.74 -8.01 5.35
CA ASP A 149 11.31 -8.31 5.51
C ASP A 149 10.45 -7.32 4.73
N LEU A 150 10.82 -6.03 4.71
CA LEU A 150 10.18 -5.02 3.87
C LEU A 150 10.32 -5.35 2.37
N LYS A 151 11.50 -5.82 1.94
CA LYS A 151 11.69 -6.32 0.57
C LYS A 151 10.75 -7.51 0.28
N ARG A 152 10.66 -8.48 1.19
CA ARG A 152 9.76 -9.65 1.04
C ARG A 152 8.29 -9.26 1.02
N ARG A 153 7.91 -8.22 1.76
CA ARG A 153 6.56 -7.63 1.72
C ARG A 153 6.28 -7.08 0.32
N ASP A 154 7.20 -6.29 -0.23
CA ASP A 154 7.03 -5.70 -1.55
C ASP A 154 6.97 -6.79 -2.63
N GLU A 155 7.84 -7.81 -2.55
CA GLU A 155 7.81 -9.00 -3.43
C GLU A 155 6.47 -9.73 -3.34
N LEU A 156 5.89 -9.86 -2.14
CA LEU A 156 4.58 -10.49 -1.94
C LEU A 156 3.45 -9.67 -2.59
N VAL A 157 3.38 -8.36 -2.33
CA VAL A 157 2.28 -7.51 -2.84
C VAL A 157 2.37 -7.37 -4.36
N ILE A 158 3.54 -7.02 -4.88
CA ILE A 158 3.77 -6.78 -6.31
C ILE A 158 3.70 -8.11 -7.08
N GLY A 159 4.27 -9.18 -6.53
CA GLY A 159 4.17 -10.53 -7.09
C GLY A 159 2.72 -11.00 -7.19
N ALA A 160 1.92 -10.81 -6.13
CA ALA A 160 0.50 -11.17 -6.15
C ALA A 160 -0.31 -10.40 -7.21
N CYS A 161 0.03 -9.13 -7.45
CA CYS A 161 -0.54 -8.34 -8.54
C CYS A 161 -0.12 -8.87 -9.91
N THR A 162 1.16 -9.19 -10.07
CA THR A 162 1.74 -9.75 -11.31
C THR A 162 1.10 -11.08 -11.69
N GLU A 163 0.96 -11.99 -10.73
CA GLU A 163 0.32 -13.30 -10.92
C GLU A 163 -1.12 -13.19 -11.42
N ARG A 164 -1.81 -12.11 -11.04
CA ARG A 164 -3.21 -11.83 -11.38
C ARG A 164 -3.39 -10.88 -12.56
N GLY A 165 -2.31 -10.39 -13.16
CA GLY A 165 -2.39 -9.41 -14.25
C GLY A 165 -2.98 -8.06 -13.81
N ILE A 166 -2.73 -7.64 -12.57
CA ILE A 166 -3.29 -6.40 -12.03
C ILE A 166 -2.22 -5.30 -12.08
N PRO A 167 -2.41 -4.23 -12.86
CA PRO A 167 -1.53 -3.08 -12.82
C PRO A 167 -1.63 -2.36 -11.47
N ALA A 168 -0.52 -1.78 -11.03
CA ALA A 168 -0.47 -1.09 -9.74
C ALA A 168 0.34 0.20 -9.79
N ALA A 169 -0.04 1.17 -8.96
CA ALA A 169 0.81 2.30 -8.64
C ALA A 169 1.29 2.20 -7.20
N VAL A 170 2.55 2.55 -6.97
CA VAL A 170 3.19 2.51 -5.65
C VAL A 170 3.50 3.91 -5.18
N VAL A 171 3.20 4.19 -3.91
CA VAL A 171 3.56 5.41 -3.18
C VAL A 171 4.28 5.01 -1.89
N LEU A 172 5.09 5.91 -1.34
CA LEU A 172 6.07 5.55 -0.30
C LEU A 172 5.64 5.85 1.14
N ALA A 173 4.73 6.80 1.37
CA ALA A 173 4.19 7.15 2.68
C ALA A 173 5.25 7.40 3.79
N GLY A 174 5.05 6.85 4.99
CA GLY A 174 5.88 7.04 6.16
C GLY A 174 7.27 6.40 6.04
N GLY A 175 8.18 6.83 6.92
CA GLY A 175 9.57 6.37 6.93
C GLY A 175 10.47 7.33 7.69
N TYR A 176 10.74 7.03 8.94
CA TYR A 176 11.33 7.92 9.93
C TYR A 176 12.52 7.27 10.65
N ALA A 177 13.23 6.36 9.96
CA ALA A 177 14.47 5.81 10.48
C ALA A 177 15.46 6.93 10.82
N PRO A 178 16.21 6.82 11.94
CA PRO A 178 17.17 7.86 12.34
C PRO A 178 18.29 8.05 11.31
N ARG A 179 18.58 7.00 10.53
CA ARG A 179 19.54 7.01 9.44
C ARG A 179 18.78 7.06 8.12
N VAL A 180 18.94 8.17 7.40
CA VAL A 180 18.28 8.39 6.10
C VAL A 180 18.66 7.30 5.10
N GLU A 181 19.88 6.74 5.19
CA GLU A 181 20.33 5.68 4.31
C GLU A 181 19.47 4.42 4.40
N ASP A 182 18.90 4.12 5.57
CA ASP A 182 18.06 2.93 5.76
C ASP A 182 16.71 3.11 5.07
N THR A 183 16.07 4.28 5.23
CA THR A 183 14.84 4.63 4.48
C THR A 183 15.09 4.64 2.97
N VAL A 184 16.22 5.18 2.51
CA VAL A 184 16.59 5.16 1.09
C VAL A 184 16.80 3.73 0.60
N ALA A 185 17.45 2.86 1.38
CA ALA A 185 17.66 1.46 1.01
C ALA A 185 16.33 0.69 0.89
N ILE A 186 15.37 0.97 1.79
CA ILE A 186 14.01 0.38 1.74
C ILE A 186 13.30 0.81 0.45
N HIS A 187 13.19 2.12 0.19
CA HIS A 187 12.53 2.62 -1.02
C HIS A 187 13.20 2.15 -2.32
N TYR A 188 14.54 2.06 -2.32
CA TYR A 188 15.28 1.51 -3.44
C TYR A 188 14.97 0.02 -3.65
N GLY A 189 14.82 -0.75 -2.57
CA GLY A 189 14.34 -2.14 -2.61
C GLY A 189 12.97 -2.25 -3.28
N THR A 190 12.01 -1.41 -2.87
CA THR A 190 10.67 -1.34 -3.49
C THR A 190 10.76 -1.06 -4.98
N ALA A 191 11.60 -0.10 -5.38
CA ALA A 191 11.79 0.26 -6.79
C ALA A 191 12.38 -0.89 -7.62
N LEU A 192 13.35 -1.64 -7.06
CA LEU A 192 13.92 -2.82 -7.73
C LEU A 192 12.88 -3.91 -7.94
N THR A 193 12.10 -4.23 -6.90
CA THR A 193 11.01 -5.22 -7.00
C THR A 193 9.99 -4.84 -8.08
N LEU A 194 9.64 -3.54 -8.20
CA LEU A 194 8.76 -3.07 -9.28
C LEU A 194 9.36 -3.30 -10.67
N ILE A 195 10.65 -3.01 -10.85
CA ILE A 195 11.34 -3.20 -12.14
C ILE A 195 11.37 -4.68 -12.52
N GLU A 196 11.70 -5.56 -11.57
CA GLU A 196 11.76 -7.02 -11.77
C GLU A 196 10.41 -7.57 -12.28
N HIS A 197 9.30 -7.15 -11.66
CA HIS A 197 7.98 -7.66 -12.02
C HIS A 197 7.29 -6.92 -13.18
N SER A 198 7.68 -5.69 -13.51
CA SER A 198 7.04 -4.91 -14.59
C SER A 198 7.13 -5.59 -15.95
N GLY A 199 8.25 -6.27 -16.23
CA GLY A 199 8.42 -7.03 -17.48
C GLY A 199 7.48 -8.24 -17.56
N GLU A 200 7.29 -8.93 -16.42
CA GLU A 200 6.42 -10.10 -16.31
C GLU A 200 4.94 -9.75 -16.47
N LEU A 201 4.51 -8.64 -15.88
CA LEU A 201 3.13 -8.15 -16.00
C LEU A 201 2.76 -7.85 -17.45
N ARG A 202 3.61 -7.09 -18.16
CA ARG A 202 3.39 -6.75 -19.56
C ARG A 202 3.35 -7.97 -20.47
N ALA A 203 4.16 -8.99 -20.18
CA ALA A 203 4.14 -10.25 -20.93
C ALA A 203 2.81 -11.02 -20.76
N ARG A 204 2.10 -10.85 -19.64
CA ARG A 204 0.82 -11.50 -19.35
C ARG A 204 -0.37 -10.81 -20.00
N ASP A 205 -0.33 -9.49 -20.20
CA ASP A 205 -1.39 -8.74 -20.90
C ASP A 205 -1.55 -9.15 -22.37
N HIS A 206 -0.45 -9.61 -22.98
CA HIS A 206 -0.39 -10.03 -24.38
C HIS A 206 -0.62 -11.53 -24.60
N ALA A 207 -0.91 -12.31 -23.55
CA ALA A 207 -1.08 -13.77 -23.60
C ALA A 207 -2.55 -14.18 -23.56
#